data_AF-A0A355YPU6-F1
#
_entry.id   AF-A0A355YPU6-F1
#
_cell.length_a   1.000
_cell.length_b   1.000
_cell.length_c   1.000
_cell.angle_alpha   90.00
_cell.angle_beta   90.00
_cell.angle_gamma   90.00
#
_symmetry.space_group_name_H-M   'P 1'
#
loop_
_entity.id
_entity.type
_entity.pdbx_description
1 polymer ?
#
loop_
_entity_poly.entity_id
_entity_poly.type
_entity_poly.pdbx_seq_one_letter_code
_entity_poly.pdbx_strand_id
1 'polypeptide(L)'
;KAGDISWQVKEVPKSLADFLSPAFYMTPAIDTPEQNTIYINPSYEPDRAELITTLAHEGYPGHMYQNSFETMENCPPVRSLAYVGGYTEGWGLYSEFYAYDLLDLTDMEAELLRAVSSLNYAICASLDLSIHGEGWTEADCADYLAAFGIKDKTQIHALYLNILEEPSNYLKYYLGYLEILRLKESALALSEDMTLYDFHKWFLEMGPAPFGILEKHLNLLEVSPELRKSADKDVHFLVFHPFHDRPDHLLVEIGVPFIGRLSFPGQRKEYDSFVLCASDTGYIPFFDQVVDRGG
;
A
#
# COMPACT_ATOMS: atom_id res chain seq x y z
N LYS A 1 16.22 -6.18 12.22
CA LYS A 1 15.88 -5.16 13.24
C LYS A 1 16.10 -3.81 12.58
N ALA A 2 15.04 -3.13 12.10
CA ALA A 2 15.18 -1.75 11.68
C ALA A 2 15.58 -0.94 12.94
N GLY A 3 16.72 -0.26 12.91
CA GLY A 3 17.11 0.67 13.97
C GLY A 3 16.21 1.90 13.96
N ASP A 4 16.45 2.86 14.86
CA ASP A 4 15.80 4.17 14.77
C ASP A 4 16.15 4.81 13.41
N ILE A 5 15.21 4.78 12.47
CA ILE A 5 15.33 5.42 11.16
C ILE A 5 15.27 6.93 11.42
N SER A 6 16.36 7.64 11.19
CA SER A 6 16.35 9.11 11.28
C SER A 6 15.55 9.68 10.11
N TRP A 7 14.69 10.65 10.41
CA TRP A 7 13.84 11.32 9.43
C TRP A 7 13.70 12.81 9.75
N GLN A 8 13.31 13.58 8.75
CA GLN A 8 12.93 14.99 8.89
C GLN A 8 11.78 15.33 7.95
N VAL A 9 10.98 16.30 8.34
CA VAL A 9 9.93 16.88 7.49
C VAL A 9 10.39 18.26 7.00
N LYS A 10 10.19 18.53 5.71
CA LYS A 10 10.45 19.83 5.10
C LYS A 10 9.26 20.29 4.30
N GLU A 11 9.09 21.59 4.17
CA GLU A 11 8.15 22.15 3.20
C GLU A 11 8.77 22.18 1.80
N VAL A 12 7.95 21.99 0.78
CA VAL A 12 8.39 22.23 -0.61
C VAL A 12 8.67 23.72 -0.83
N PRO A 13 9.62 24.08 -1.70
CA PRO A 13 9.82 25.47 -2.08
C PRO A 13 8.55 26.07 -2.68
N LYS A 14 8.17 27.28 -2.25
CA LYS A 14 6.95 27.98 -2.71
C LYS A 14 6.83 28.06 -4.24
N SER A 15 7.95 28.20 -4.96
CA SER A 15 7.97 28.27 -6.42
C SER A 15 7.60 26.95 -7.12
N LEU A 16 7.63 25.83 -6.40
CA LEU A 16 7.30 24.50 -6.91
C LEU A 16 5.96 23.99 -6.37
N ALA A 17 5.34 24.69 -5.42
CA ALA A 17 4.16 24.22 -4.71
C ALA A 17 2.97 23.92 -5.63
N ASP A 18 2.78 24.68 -6.71
CA ASP A 18 1.68 24.47 -7.66
C ASP A 18 1.88 23.23 -8.56
N PHE A 19 3.07 22.62 -8.54
CA PHE A 19 3.46 21.53 -9.44
C PHE A 19 3.82 20.23 -8.71
N LEU A 20 3.79 20.23 -7.38
CA LEU A 20 4.21 19.10 -6.56
C LEU A 20 3.03 18.49 -5.80
N SER A 21 3.11 17.18 -5.58
CA SER A 21 2.14 16.42 -4.80
C SER A 21 1.95 16.99 -3.37
N PRO A 22 0.82 16.66 -2.70
CA PRO A 22 0.57 17.07 -1.31
C PRO A 22 1.70 16.69 -0.35
N ALA A 23 2.31 15.52 -0.55
CA ALA A 23 3.56 15.13 0.08
C ALA A 23 4.35 14.20 -0.83
N PHE A 24 5.64 14.03 -0.56
CA PHE A 24 6.45 12.96 -1.14
C PHE A 24 7.69 12.65 -0.28
N TYR A 25 8.10 11.40 -0.26
CA TYR A 25 9.38 10.96 0.28
C TYR A 25 10.50 11.15 -0.73
N MET A 26 11.59 11.78 -0.29
CA MET A 26 12.81 11.89 -1.07
C MET A 26 13.78 10.78 -0.66
N THR A 27 14.03 9.85 -1.58
CA THR A 27 15.07 8.83 -1.39
C THR A 27 16.42 9.50 -1.11
N PRO A 28 17.10 9.17 0.00
CA PRO A 28 18.39 9.74 0.35
C PRO A 28 19.47 9.35 -0.67
N ALA A 29 20.56 10.12 -0.71
CA ALA A 29 21.73 9.74 -1.48
C ALA A 29 22.37 8.47 -0.90
N ILE A 30 23.00 7.67 -1.76
CA ILE A 30 23.59 6.37 -1.36
C ILE A 30 24.71 6.50 -0.31
N ASP A 31 25.36 7.65 -0.25
CA ASP A 31 26.42 7.98 0.71
C ASP A 31 25.91 8.68 1.99
N THR A 32 24.61 9.01 2.05
CA THR A 32 23.93 9.56 3.23
C THR A 32 22.57 8.89 3.49
N PRO A 33 22.52 7.54 3.60
CA PRO A 33 21.26 6.77 3.71
C PRO A 33 20.40 7.14 4.93
N GLU A 34 20.97 7.80 5.93
CA GLU A 34 20.29 8.31 7.12
C GLU A 34 19.46 9.59 6.87
N GLN A 35 19.63 10.28 5.74
CA GLN A 35 18.99 11.57 5.44
C GLN A 35 17.57 11.45 4.87
N ASN A 36 16.72 10.64 5.50
CA ASN A 36 15.32 10.47 5.08
C ASN A 36 14.54 11.78 5.23
N THR A 37 13.94 12.25 4.13
CA THR A 37 13.19 13.50 4.12
C THR A 37 11.81 13.28 3.52
N ILE A 38 10.78 13.67 4.26
CA ILE A 38 9.42 13.77 3.75
C ILE A 38 9.13 15.24 3.48
N TYR A 39 8.75 15.55 2.25
CA TYR A 39 8.33 16.88 1.86
C TYR A 39 6.82 17.00 1.99
N ILE A 40 6.34 18.08 2.61
CA ILE A 40 4.91 18.43 2.68
C ILE A 40 4.70 19.70 1.86
N ASN A 41 3.59 19.75 1.14
CA ASN A 41 3.22 20.89 0.33
C ASN A 41 2.16 21.74 1.05
N PRO A 42 2.52 22.94 1.55
CA PRO A 42 1.61 23.77 2.33
C PRO A 42 0.51 24.44 1.49
N SER A 43 0.52 24.27 0.15
CA SER A 43 -0.60 24.69 -0.71
C SER A 43 -1.82 23.77 -0.60
N TYR A 44 -1.68 22.61 0.06
CA TYR A 44 -2.77 21.68 0.33
C TYR A 44 -3.14 21.75 1.82
N GLU A 45 -4.43 21.72 2.11
CA GLU A 45 -4.98 21.71 3.47
C GLU A 45 -5.67 20.36 3.72
N PRO A 46 -4.90 19.27 3.91
CA PRO A 46 -5.49 17.95 4.11
C PRO A 46 -6.24 17.89 5.43
N ASP A 47 -7.32 17.10 5.46
CA ASP A 47 -7.92 16.75 6.75
C ASP A 47 -7.01 15.78 7.54
N ARG A 48 -7.38 15.48 8.79
CA ARG A 48 -6.58 14.59 9.65
C ARG A 48 -6.43 13.19 9.05
N ALA A 49 -7.47 12.66 8.42
CA ALA A 49 -7.43 11.33 7.82
C ALA A 49 -6.48 11.32 6.61
N GLU A 50 -6.64 12.29 5.71
CA GLU A 50 -5.78 12.48 4.54
C GLU A 50 -4.31 12.67 4.93
N LEU A 51 -4.03 13.44 5.98
CA LEU A 51 -2.67 13.65 6.47
C LEU A 51 -2.05 12.35 6.99
N ILE A 52 -2.78 11.60 7.82
CA ILE A 52 -2.29 10.34 8.40
C ILE A 52 -2.07 9.28 7.31
N THR A 53 -3.01 9.12 6.38
CA THR A 53 -2.87 8.15 5.29
C THR A 53 -1.71 8.53 4.36
N THR A 54 -1.55 9.81 4.02
CA THR A 54 -0.42 10.31 3.22
C THR A 54 0.92 10.09 3.93
N LEU A 55 1.00 10.36 5.23
CA LEU A 55 2.22 10.13 6.01
C LEU A 55 2.55 8.65 6.16
N ALA A 56 1.54 7.77 6.17
CA ALA A 56 1.77 6.32 6.14
C ALA A 56 2.32 5.87 4.78
N HIS A 57 1.84 6.45 3.67
CA HIS A 57 2.32 6.18 2.32
C HIS A 57 3.78 6.64 2.13
N GLU A 58 4.09 7.88 2.50
CA GLU A 58 5.43 8.45 2.29
C GLU A 58 6.44 8.03 3.36
N GLY A 59 6.00 7.93 4.60
CA GLY A 59 6.84 7.69 5.75
C GLY A 59 6.81 6.23 6.19
N TYR A 60 6.29 6.01 7.39
CA TYR A 60 6.22 4.69 8.00
C TYR A 60 4.76 4.22 8.05
N PRO A 61 4.43 3.01 7.55
CA PRO A 61 5.34 1.96 7.08
C PRO A 61 5.60 1.98 5.56
N GLY A 62 5.29 3.06 4.86
CA GLY A 62 5.41 3.17 3.40
C GLY A 62 6.84 3.38 2.87
N HIS A 63 7.03 4.36 1.98
CA HIS A 63 8.25 4.50 1.16
C HIS A 63 9.53 4.65 1.98
N MET A 64 9.52 5.48 3.03
CA MET A 64 10.69 5.64 3.90
C MET A 64 11.08 4.32 4.56
N TYR A 65 10.09 3.57 5.06
CA TYR A 65 10.36 2.28 5.70
C TYR A 65 10.85 1.23 4.70
N GLN A 66 10.23 1.14 3.53
CA GLN A 66 10.66 0.26 2.43
C GLN A 66 12.11 0.53 2.03
N ASN A 67 12.46 1.78 1.75
CA ASN A 67 13.82 2.16 1.36
C ASN A 67 14.84 1.93 2.49
N SER A 68 14.46 2.23 3.73
CA SER A 68 15.31 1.97 4.89
C SER A 68 15.59 0.47 5.05
N PHE A 69 14.60 -0.39 4.81
CA PHE A 69 14.78 -1.83 4.86
C PHE A 69 15.78 -2.32 3.80
N GLU A 70 15.64 -1.84 2.56
CA GLU A 70 16.51 -2.22 1.43
C GLU A 70 17.99 -1.85 1.65
N THR A 71 18.23 -0.69 2.30
CA THR A 71 19.58 -0.19 2.60
C THR A 71 20.26 -0.91 3.77
N MET A 72 19.49 -1.53 4.69
CA MET A 72 20.04 -2.23 5.86
C MET A 72 20.58 -3.64 5.55
N GLU A 73 20.02 -4.32 4.55
CA GLU A 73 20.30 -5.75 4.29
C GLU A 73 21.52 -6.01 3.39
N ASN A 74 22.42 -5.02 3.20
CA ASN A 74 23.61 -5.13 2.33
C ASN A 74 23.27 -5.69 0.93
N CYS A 75 22.18 -5.22 0.34
CA CYS A 75 21.73 -5.65 -0.98
C CYS A 75 22.79 -5.36 -2.06
N PRO A 76 22.94 -6.23 -3.09
CA PRO A 76 23.80 -5.92 -4.22
C PRO A 76 23.42 -4.57 -4.85
N PRO A 77 24.38 -3.65 -5.12
CA PRO A 77 24.08 -2.30 -5.61
C PRO A 77 23.29 -2.25 -6.92
N VAL A 78 23.26 -3.33 -7.70
CA VAL A 78 22.43 -3.42 -8.90
C VAL A 78 20.93 -3.31 -8.60
N ARG A 79 20.48 -3.66 -7.38
CA ARG A 79 19.07 -3.55 -6.98
C ARG A 79 18.60 -2.10 -6.91
N SER A 80 19.45 -1.16 -6.50
CA SER A 80 19.10 0.27 -6.47
C SER A 80 19.01 0.91 -7.85
N LEU A 81 19.40 0.20 -8.93
CA LEU A 81 19.26 0.68 -10.31
C LEU A 81 17.88 0.39 -10.90
N ALA A 82 17.09 -0.46 -10.27
CA ALA A 82 15.79 -0.90 -10.79
C ALA A 82 14.65 -0.22 -10.02
N TYR A 83 13.87 0.63 -10.70
CA TYR A 83 12.59 1.10 -10.19
C TYR A 83 11.48 0.20 -10.72
N VAL A 84 10.70 -0.38 -9.81
CA VAL A 84 9.51 -1.17 -10.14
C VAL A 84 8.31 -0.48 -9.53
N GLY A 85 7.70 0.45 -10.29
CA GLY A 85 6.63 1.31 -9.78
C GLY A 85 5.48 0.55 -9.13
N GLY A 86 5.06 -0.59 -9.68
CA GLY A 86 4.01 -1.41 -9.08
C GLY A 86 4.37 -1.95 -7.68
N TYR A 87 5.63 -2.30 -7.45
CA TYR A 87 6.12 -2.74 -6.15
C TYR A 87 6.20 -1.56 -5.17
N THR A 88 6.76 -0.43 -5.62
CA THR A 88 6.99 0.76 -4.79
C THR A 88 5.68 1.45 -4.43
N GLU A 89 4.88 1.87 -5.41
CA GLU A 89 3.61 2.57 -5.18
C GLU A 89 2.55 1.63 -4.60
N GLY A 90 2.56 0.35 -5.00
CA GLY A 90 1.68 -0.65 -4.41
C GLY A 90 1.91 -0.82 -2.92
N TRP A 91 3.18 -0.81 -2.45
CA TRP A 91 3.51 -0.87 -1.03
C TRP A 91 3.10 0.41 -0.29
N GLY A 92 3.28 1.57 -0.91
CA GLY A 92 2.79 2.85 -0.38
C GLY A 92 1.28 2.80 -0.15
N LEU A 93 0.51 2.43 -1.17
CA LEU A 93 -0.95 2.32 -1.08
C LEU A 93 -1.41 1.21 -0.11
N TYR A 94 -0.69 0.09 -0.08
CA TYR A 94 -0.92 -0.95 0.92
C TYR A 94 -0.77 -0.39 2.34
N SER A 95 0.28 0.39 2.59
CA SER A 95 0.54 1.08 3.86
C SER A 95 -0.51 2.15 4.20
N GLU A 96 -0.97 2.90 3.20
CA GLU A 96 -2.06 3.87 3.31
C GLU A 96 -3.31 3.23 3.93
N PHE A 97 -3.67 2.03 3.48
CA PHE A 97 -4.89 1.38 3.93
C PHE A 97 -4.84 0.83 5.36
N TYR A 98 -3.64 0.50 5.86
CA TYR A 98 -3.44 0.19 7.29
C TYR A 98 -3.58 1.42 8.17
N ALA A 99 -3.28 2.61 7.64
CA ALA A 99 -3.34 3.86 8.40
C ALA A 99 -4.77 4.20 8.87
N TYR A 100 -5.79 3.71 8.16
CA TYR A 100 -7.20 3.88 8.58
C TYR A 100 -7.49 3.24 9.94
N ASP A 101 -6.79 2.18 10.33
CA ASP A 101 -6.96 1.56 11.66
C ASP A 101 -6.28 2.36 12.79
N LEU A 102 -5.47 3.37 12.45
CA LEU A 102 -4.84 4.28 13.42
C LEU A 102 -5.68 5.53 13.69
N LEU A 103 -6.72 5.74 12.89
CA LEU A 103 -7.62 6.86 13.08
C LEU A 103 -8.52 6.57 14.28
N ASP A 104 -8.84 7.61 15.04
CA ASP A 104 -9.81 7.54 16.15
C ASP A 104 -11.25 7.48 15.59
N LEU A 105 -11.53 6.42 14.82
CA LEU A 105 -12.77 6.17 14.11
C LEU A 105 -13.37 4.84 14.56
N THR A 106 -14.68 4.70 14.40
CA THR A 106 -15.31 3.39 14.54
C THR A 106 -14.87 2.47 13.42
N ASP A 107 -14.93 1.17 13.71
CA ASP A 107 -14.70 0.09 12.76
C ASP A 107 -15.39 0.28 11.40
N MET A 108 -16.65 0.70 11.43
CA MET A 108 -17.48 0.92 10.25
C MET A 108 -17.05 2.18 9.47
N GLU A 109 -16.67 3.25 10.16
CA GLU A 109 -16.19 4.49 9.53
C GLU A 109 -14.85 4.26 8.82
N ALA A 110 -13.89 3.61 9.48
CA ALA A 110 -12.61 3.26 8.89
C ALA A 110 -12.76 2.34 7.67
N GLU A 111 -13.67 1.36 7.73
CA GLU A 111 -13.96 0.48 6.59
C GLU A 111 -14.59 1.25 5.42
N LEU A 112 -15.52 2.16 5.70
CA LEU A 112 -16.14 3.02 4.68
C LEU A 112 -15.08 3.90 3.98
N LEU A 113 -14.21 4.57 4.74
CA LEU A 113 -13.16 5.41 4.17
C LEU A 113 -12.20 4.60 3.29
N ARG A 114 -11.78 3.43 3.77
CA ARG A 114 -10.92 2.52 3.00
C ARG A 114 -11.60 2.03 1.71
N ALA A 115 -12.88 1.71 1.77
CA ALA A 115 -13.66 1.31 0.60
C ALA A 115 -13.79 2.46 -0.43
N VAL A 116 -14.02 3.70 0.04
CA VAL A 116 -14.07 4.89 -0.83
C VAL A 116 -12.72 5.16 -1.48
N SER A 117 -11.61 5.10 -0.73
CA SER A 117 -10.26 5.27 -1.29
C SER A 117 -9.96 4.20 -2.35
N SER A 118 -10.21 2.92 -2.03
CA SER A 118 -10.06 1.81 -2.98
C SER A 118 -10.90 2.00 -4.25
N LEU A 119 -12.15 2.44 -4.12
CA LEU A 119 -13.02 2.73 -5.28
C LEU A 119 -12.45 3.85 -6.15
N ASN A 120 -11.95 4.93 -5.55
CA ASN A 120 -11.34 6.04 -6.30
C ASN A 120 -10.12 5.58 -7.10
N TYR A 121 -9.23 4.80 -6.50
CA TYR A 121 -8.09 4.21 -7.20
C TYR A 121 -8.53 3.26 -8.32
N ALA A 122 -9.57 2.45 -8.10
CA ALA A 122 -10.12 1.56 -9.11
C ALA A 122 -10.71 2.32 -10.32
N ILE A 123 -11.42 3.42 -10.07
CA ILE A 123 -11.96 4.32 -11.09
C ILE A 123 -10.80 4.90 -11.93
N CYS A 124 -9.78 5.46 -11.29
CA CYS A 124 -8.64 6.05 -12.00
C CYS A 124 -7.83 5.01 -12.78
N ALA A 125 -7.58 3.83 -12.21
CA ALA A 125 -6.93 2.72 -12.91
C ALA A 125 -7.75 2.24 -14.12
N SER A 126 -9.08 2.18 -13.99
CA SER A 126 -9.96 1.82 -15.11
C SER A 126 -9.91 2.86 -16.22
N LEU A 127 -9.94 4.15 -15.87
CA LEU A 127 -9.79 5.24 -16.83
C LEU A 127 -8.44 5.17 -17.56
N ASP A 128 -7.34 4.89 -16.87
CA ASP A 128 -6.00 4.76 -17.47
C ASP A 128 -5.97 3.65 -18.53
N LEU A 129 -6.50 2.47 -18.20
CA LEU A 129 -6.64 1.35 -19.16
C LEU A 129 -7.51 1.73 -20.36
N SER A 130 -8.63 2.41 -20.13
CA SER A 130 -9.56 2.76 -21.21
C SER A 130 -9.03 3.88 -22.10
N ILE A 131 -8.40 4.91 -21.55
CA ILE A 131 -7.81 6.03 -22.31
C ILE A 131 -6.69 5.50 -23.20
N HIS A 132 -5.74 4.75 -22.66
CA HIS A 132 -4.55 4.30 -23.41
C HIS A 132 -4.77 3.01 -24.19
N GLY A 133 -5.63 2.11 -23.71
CA GLY A 133 -5.88 0.80 -24.31
C GLY A 133 -7.03 0.80 -25.32
N GLU A 134 -8.11 1.54 -25.02
CA GLU A 134 -9.32 1.58 -25.86
C GLU A 134 -9.47 2.90 -26.63
N GLY A 135 -8.65 3.91 -26.32
CA GLY A 135 -8.69 5.21 -26.98
C GLY A 135 -9.85 6.08 -26.53
N TRP A 136 -10.32 5.95 -25.27
CA TRP A 136 -11.39 6.77 -24.73
C TRP A 136 -11.06 8.26 -24.79
N THR A 137 -12.05 9.05 -25.17
CA THR A 137 -12.01 10.51 -25.18
C THR A 137 -12.45 11.07 -23.83
N GLU A 138 -12.22 12.37 -23.60
CA GLU A 138 -12.73 13.07 -22.40
C GLU A 138 -14.25 12.90 -22.21
N ALA A 139 -15.02 12.81 -23.31
CA ALA A 139 -16.46 12.59 -23.26
C ALA A 139 -16.82 11.18 -22.74
N ASP A 140 -16.10 10.15 -23.19
CA ASP A 140 -16.30 8.77 -22.72
C ASP A 140 -15.95 8.66 -21.22
N CYS A 141 -14.86 9.32 -20.80
CA CYS A 141 -14.50 9.43 -19.39
C CYS A 141 -15.57 10.15 -18.56
N ALA A 142 -16.15 11.23 -19.09
CA ALA A 142 -17.22 11.96 -18.40
C ALA A 142 -18.48 11.11 -18.21
N ASP A 143 -18.86 10.32 -19.22
CA ASP A 143 -20.00 9.41 -19.14
C ASP A 143 -19.77 8.28 -18.12
N TYR A 144 -18.55 7.73 -18.08
CA TYR A 144 -18.16 6.74 -17.07
C TYR A 144 -18.18 7.32 -15.64
N LEU A 145 -17.56 8.49 -15.43
CA LEU A 145 -17.49 9.16 -14.14
C LEU A 145 -18.86 9.59 -13.61
N ALA A 146 -19.80 9.92 -14.50
CA ALA A 146 -21.17 10.27 -14.14
C ALA A 146 -21.91 9.12 -13.42
N ALA A 147 -21.56 7.86 -13.69
CA ALA A 147 -22.11 6.69 -13.00
C ALA A 147 -21.74 6.65 -11.51
N PHE A 148 -20.62 7.26 -11.13
CA PHE A 148 -20.16 7.42 -9.75
C PHE A 148 -20.54 8.77 -9.14
N GLY A 149 -21.36 9.57 -9.84
CA GLY A 149 -21.79 10.89 -9.38
C GLY A 149 -20.78 12.01 -9.62
N ILE A 150 -19.63 11.74 -10.25
CA ILE A 150 -18.61 12.72 -10.59
C ILE A 150 -19.03 13.43 -11.87
N LYS A 151 -19.40 14.72 -11.77
CA LYS A 151 -19.99 15.50 -12.87
C LYS A 151 -19.35 16.87 -13.07
N ASP A 152 -18.39 17.25 -12.23
CA ASP A 152 -17.69 18.52 -12.36
C ASP A 152 -16.77 18.49 -13.58
N LYS A 153 -17.05 19.36 -14.55
CA LYS A 153 -16.32 19.36 -15.82
C LYS A 153 -14.85 19.74 -15.67
N THR A 154 -14.53 20.61 -14.70
CA THR A 154 -13.15 21.05 -14.46
C THR A 154 -12.33 19.90 -13.89
N GLN A 155 -12.90 19.18 -12.93
CA GLN A 155 -12.29 17.99 -12.33
C GLN A 155 -12.11 16.87 -13.36
N ILE A 156 -13.13 16.60 -14.18
CA ILE A 156 -13.06 15.57 -15.23
C ILE A 156 -11.97 15.92 -16.26
N HIS A 157 -11.94 17.17 -16.71
CA HIS A 157 -10.93 17.63 -17.67
C HIS A 157 -9.51 17.51 -17.11
N ALA A 158 -9.29 17.96 -15.87
CA ALA A 158 -8.00 17.85 -15.20
C ALA A 158 -7.56 16.39 -15.01
N LEU A 159 -8.47 15.50 -14.58
CA LEU A 159 -8.18 14.08 -14.41
C LEU A 159 -7.86 13.42 -15.76
N TYR A 160 -8.62 13.72 -16.81
CA TYR A 160 -8.37 13.19 -18.15
C TYR A 160 -6.99 13.60 -18.67
N LEU A 161 -6.63 14.89 -18.55
CA LEU A 161 -5.30 15.37 -18.96
C LEU A 161 -4.17 14.72 -18.16
N ASN A 162 -4.31 14.63 -16.84
CA ASN A 162 -3.30 13.99 -15.99
C ASN A 162 -3.07 12.53 -16.38
N ILE A 163 -4.15 11.78 -16.64
CA ILE A 163 -4.02 10.39 -17.10
C ILE A 163 -3.36 10.34 -18.47
N LEU A 164 -3.82 11.18 -19.41
CA LEU A 164 -3.31 11.21 -20.78
C LEU A 164 -1.81 11.56 -20.85
N GLU A 165 -1.33 12.44 -19.98
CA GLU A 165 0.07 12.86 -19.91
C GLU A 165 0.98 11.80 -19.28
N GLU A 166 0.47 11.02 -18.31
CA GLU A 166 1.24 10.06 -17.52
C GLU A 166 0.61 8.65 -17.60
N PRO A 167 0.84 7.91 -18.71
CA PRO A 167 0.24 6.60 -18.93
C PRO A 167 0.69 5.59 -17.88
N SER A 168 -0.23 4.74 -17.43
CA SER A 168 -0.04 3.73 -16.38
C SER A 168 0.24 4.26 -14.98
N ASN A 169 0.17 5.57 -14.75
CA ASN A 169 0.48 6.16 -13.45
C ASN A 169 -0.47 5.64 -12.36
N TYR A 170 -1.77 5.50 -12.61
CA TYR A 170 -2.69 4.95 -11.60
C TYR A 170 -2.61 3.43 -11.47
N LEU A 171 -2.15 2.74 -12.52
CA LEU A 171 -2.00 1.29 -12.53
C LEU A 171 -0.92 0.82 -11.58
N LYS A 172 0.23 1.52 -11.50
CA LYS A 172 1.28 1.16 -10.52
C LYS A 172 0.80 1.23 -9.07
N TYR A 173 -0.10 2.15 -8.72
CA TYR A 173 -0.71 2.18 -7.38
C TYR A 173 -1.67 1.01 -7.20
N TYR A 174 -2.77 0.99 -7.98
CA TYR A 174 -3.88 0.11 -7.65
C TYR A 174 -3.62 -1.36 -8.02
N LEU A 175 -3.07 -1.63 -9.22
CA LEU A 175 -2.69 -3.01 -9.55
C LEU A 175 -1.52 -3.48 -8.70
N GLY A 176 -0.60 -2.58 -8.34
CA GLY A 176 0.47 -2.88 -7.38
C GLY A 176 -0.08 -3.34 -6.04
N TYR A 177 -1.01 -2.58 -5.46
CA TYR A 177 -1.71 -2.94 -4.23
C TYR A 177 -2.44 -4.29 -4.34
N LEU A 178 -3.18 -4.51 -5.43
CA LEU A 178 -3.91 -5.77 -5.64
C LEU A 178 -2.97 -6.98 -5.77
N GLU A 179 -1.83 -6.84 -6.43
CA GLU A 179 -0.83 -7.91 -6.52
C GLU A 179 -0.17 -8.19 -5.17
N ILE A 180 0.07 -7.18 -4.33
CA ILE A 180 0.55 -7.38 -2.96
C ILE A 180 -0.48 -8.17 -2.15
N LEU A 181 -1.77 -7.82 -2.24
CA LEU A 181 -2.84 -8.59 -1.59
C LEU A 181 -2.88 -10.03 -2.07
N ARG A 182 -2.77 -10.25 -3.38
CA ARG A 182 -2.75 -11.59 -3.98
C ARG A 182 -1.57 -12.42 -3.47
N LEU A 183 -0.37 -11.81 -3.39
CA LEU A 183 0.81 -12.46 -2.84
C LEU A 183 0.65 -12.76 -1.34
N LYS A 184 0.06 -11.83 -0.58
CA LYS A 184 -0.23 -12.00 0.85
C LYS A 184 -1.16 -13.19 1.09
N GLU A 185 -2.29 -13.23 0.38
CA GLU A 185 -3.24 -14.33 0.46
C GLU A 185 -2.58 -15.67 0.10
N SER A 186 -1.79 -15.67 -0.98
CA SER A 186 -1.05 -16.85 -1.42
C SER A 186 -0.03 -17.32 -0.38
N ALA A 187 0.70 -16.40 0.26
CA ALA A 187 1.66 -16.70 1.31
C ALA A 187 0.99 -17.30 2.55
N LEU A 188 -0.08 -16.67 3.05
CA LEU A 188 -0.81 -17.14 4.23
C LEU A 188 -1.50 -18.49 4.00
N ALA A 189 -1.80 -18.85 2.75
CA ALA A 189 -2.31 -20.16 2.39
C ALA A 189 -1.24 -21.28 2.43
N LEU A 190 0.06 -20.93 2.45
CA LEU A 190 1.15 -21.93 2.47
C LEU A 190 1.32 -22.61 3.83
N SER A 191 0.96 -21.96 4.94
CA SER A 191 1.11 -22.50 6.30
C SER A 191 0.17 -21.80 7.28
N GLU A 192 -0.45 -22.58 8.18
CA GLU A 192 -1.24 -22.05 9.31
C GLU A 192 -0.37 -21.25 10.30
N ASP A 193 0.94 -21.47 10.33
CA ASP A 193 1.89 -20.74 11.17
C ASP A 193 2.41 -19.44 10.53
N MET A 194 2.07 -19.17 9.26
CA MET A 194 2.53 -17.97 8.56
C MET A 194 1.85 -16.73 9.13
N THR A 195 2.65 -15.78 9.61
CA THR A 195 2.15 -14.50 10.13
C THR A 195 2.23 -13.40 9.08
N LEU A 196 1.48 -12.30 9.28
CA LEU A 196 1.62 -11.09 8.47
C LEU A 196 3.05 -10.52 8.52
N TYR A 197 3.68 -10.60 9.69
CA TYR A 197 5.07 -10.19 9.86
C TYR A 197 6.01 -10.96 8.93
N ASP A 198 5.85 -12.28 8.83
CA ASP A 198 6.69 -13.12 7.95
C ASP A 198 6.52 -12.71 6.48
N PHE A 199 5.28 -12.44 6.06
CA PHE A 199 5.00 -11.97 4.71
C PHE A 199 5.64 -10.59 4.43
N HIS A 200 5.45 -9.60 5.31
CA HIS A 200 6.02 -8.26 5.12
C HIS A 200 7.55 -8.30 5.09
N LYS A 201 8.14 -9.06 6.00
CA LYS A 201 9.59 -9.25 6.04
C LYS A 201 10.09 -9.85 4.73
N TRP A 202 9.49 -10.95 4.27
CA TRP A 202 9.85 -11.58 3.00
C TRP A 202 9.71 -10.61 1.83
N PHE A 203 8.58 -9.89 1.75
CA PHE A 203 8.31 -8.95 0.66
C PHE A 203 9.39 -7.87 0.58
N LEU A 204 9.77 -7.28 1.72
CA LEU A 204 10.80 -6.25 1.81
C LEU A 204 12.22 -6.80 1.57
N GLU A 205 12.54 -8.01 2.02
CA GLU A 205 13.82 -8.67 1.73
C GLU A 205 14.00 -8.96 0.23
N MET A 206 12.92 -9.35 -0.45
CA MET A 206 12.88 -9.54 -1.89
C MET A 206 13.08 -8.23 -2.67
N GLY A 207 12.64 -7.10 -2.10
CA GLY A 207 12.78 -5.73 -2.64
C GLY A 207 12.21 -5.56 -4.05
N PRO A 208 12.57 -4.46 -4.75
CA PRO A 208 11.90 -4.06 -5.97
C PRO A 208 12.07 -5.09 -7.08
N ALA A 209 10.98 -5.78 -7.41
CA ALA A 209 10.95 -6.78 -8.47
C ALA A 209 9.55 -6.86 -9.09
N PRO A 210 9.44 -7.22 -10.39
CA PRO A 210 8.14 -7.48 -11.00
C PRO A 210 7.39 -8.58 -10.24
N PHE A 211 6.07 -8.44 -10.08
CA PHE A 211 5.26 -9.38 -9.30
C PHE A 211 5.35 -10.83 -9.78
N GLY A 212 5.50 -11.08 -11.09
CA GLY A 212 5.72 -12.44 -11.60
C GLY A 212 7.07 -13.06 -11.22
N ILE A 213 8.05 -12.26 -10.78
CA ILE A 213 9.29 -12.76 -10.15
C ILE A 213 9.03 -13.05 -8.67
N LEU A 214 8.38 -12.12 -7.96
CA LEU A 214 8.00 -12.31 -6.54
C LEU A 214 7.17 -13.58 -6.35
N GLU A 215 6.20 -13.83 -7.23
CA GLU A 215 5.36 -15.04 -7.22
C GLU A 215 6.17 -16.33 -7.39
N LYS A 216 7.16 -16.35 -8.30
CA LYS A 216 8.04 -17.52 -8.47
C LYS A 216 8.89 -17.79 -7.23
N HIS A 217 9.23 -16.72 -6.51
CA HIS A 217 9.97 -16.77 -5.25
C HIS A 217 9.05 -16.96 -4.04
N LEU A 218 7.72 -16.97 -4.22
CA LEU A 218 6.78 -17.27 -3.14
C LEU A 218 6.94 -18.71 -2.65
N ASN A 219 7.23 -19.64 -3.56
CA ASN A 219 7.59 -21.02 -3.20
C ASN A 219 8.95 -21.12 -2.47
N LEU A 220 9.76 -20.04 -2.50
CA LEU A 220 10.99 -19.89 -1.71
C LEU A 220 10.72 -19.22 -0.35
N LEU A 221 9.45 -18.99 0.04
CA LEU A 221 9.04 -19.06 1.44
C LEU A 221 9.25 -20.49 1.96
N GLU A 222 10.47 -21.02 1.80
CA GLU A 222 11.00 -22.00 2.72
C GLU A 222 11.16 -21.25 4.04
N VAL A 223 10.07 -21.26 4.80
CA VAL A 223 10.00 -20.95 6.23
C VAL A 223 11.32 -21.40 6.85
N SER A 224 11.94 -20.52 7.65
CA SER A 224 13.25 -20.77 8.22
C SER A 224 13.34 -22.20 8.81
N PRO A 225 14.52 -22.83 8.81
CA PRO A 225 14.69 -24.23 9.24
C PRO A 225 14.11 -24.56 10.64
N GLU A 226 13.79 -23.55 11.43
CA GLU A 226 13.15 -23.68 12.74
C GLU A 226 11.67 -24.14 12.73
N LEU A 227 10.95 -24.16 11.59
CA LEU A 227 9.47 -24.37 11.59
C LEU A 227 8.93 -25.50 10.66
N ARG A 228 9.79 -26.39 10.14
CA ARG A 228 9.32 -27.53 9.31
C ARG A 228 8.60 -28.61 10.13
N LYS A 229 7.25 -28.65 10.13
CA LYS A 229 6.47 -29.90 10.22
C LYS A 229 5.16 -29.88 9.41
N SER A 230 5.14 -30.78 8.43
CA SER A 230 4.02 -31.28 7.62
C SER A 230 3.59 -30.45 6.41
N ALA A 231 3.41 -31.17 5.32
CA ALA A 231 3.50 -30.70 3.95
C ALA A 231 2.16 -30.85 3.20
N ASP A 232 2.16 -30.21 2.03
CA ASP A 232 1.31 -30.43 0.86
C ASP A 232 -0.11 -29.86 0.92
N LYS A 233 -0.30 -28.73 0.21
CA LYS A 233 -1.28 -28.60 -0.89
C LYS A 233 -1.20 -27.24 -1.60
N ASP A 234 -1.23 -27.30 -2.93
CA ASP A 234 -1.41 -26.18 -3.87
C ASP A 234 -2.72 -25.42 -3.64
N VAL A 235 -2.72 -24.08 -3.74
CA VAL A 235 -3.96 -23.32 -4.01
C VAL A 235 -3.70 -22.04 -4.84
N HIS A 236 -4.52 -21.86 -5.87
CA HIS A 236 -4.67 -20.66 -6.72
C HIS A 236 -6.04 -19.98 -6.48
N PHE A 237 -6.05 -18.63 -6.50
CA PHE A 237 -7.15 -17.64 -6.73
C PHE A 237 -8.31 -17.46 -5.74
N LEU A 238 -8.57 -16.19 -5.33
CA LEU A 238 -9.75 -15.35 -5.67
C LEU A 238 -9.65 -13.92 -5.08
N VAL A 239 -9.47 -12.90 -5.93
CA VAL A 239 -9.54 -11.45 -5.57
C VAL A 239 -10.89 -10.90 -6.01
N PHE A 240 -11.66 -10.26 -5.12
CA PHE A 240 -12.67 -9.21 -5.42
C PHE A 240 -13.32 -8.59 -4.14
N HIS A 241 -12.61 -8.46 -3.02
CA HIS A 241 -13.05 -7.64 -1.87
C HIS A 241 -11.89 -6.74 -1.38
N PRO A 242 -12.15 -5.54 -0.84
CA PRO A 242 -11.13 -4.75 -0.15
C PRO A 242 -10.67 -5.53 1.07
N PHE A 243 -9.61 -6.33 0.90
CA PHE A 243 -9.15 -7.30 1.87
C PHE A 243 -8.30 -6.59 2.94
N HIS A 244 -8.89 -6.29 4.10
CA HIS A 244 -8.17 -5.80 5.26
C HIS A 244 -8.23 -6.80 6.40
N ASP A 245 -7.06 -7.24 6.88
CA ASP A 245 -6.95 -8.14 8.03
C ASP A 245 -7.08 -7.31 9.31
N ARG A 246 -8.25 -7.33 9.97
CA ARG A 246 -8.35 -6.92 11.38
C ARG A 246 -8.08 -8.12 12.30
N PRO A 247 -7.62 -7.90 13.55
CA PRO A 247 -7.36 -8.97 14.52
C PRO A 247 -8.56 -9.89 14.81
N ASP A 248 -9.79 -9.41 14.61
CA ASP A 248 -11.03 -10.08 15.04
C ASP A 248 -11.96 -10.52 13.90
N HIS A 249 -11.46 -10.68 12.67
CA HIS A 249 -12.33 -10.98 11.54
C HIS A 249 -12.97 -12.39 11.63
N LEU A 250 -14.29 -12.44 11.89
CA LEU A 250 -15.15 -13.59 11.61
C LEU A 250 -15.56 -13.57 10.13
N LEU A 251 -15.29 -14.66 9.40
CA LEU A 251 -15.76 -14.86 8.02
C LEU A 251 -17.28 -14.59 7.95
N VAL A 252 -17.69 -13.56 7.22
CA VAL A 252 -19.11 -13.31 6.94
C VAL A 252 -19.56 -14.32 5.88
N GLU A 253 -20.41 -15.27 6.27
CA GLU A 253 -21.12 -16.14 5.32
C GLU A 253 -22.10 -15.29 4.50
N ILE A 254 -21.81 -15.06 3.22
CA ILE A 254 -22.80 -14.54 2.27
C ILE A 254 -23.34 -15.71 1.44
N GLY A 255 -24.64 -15.99 1.63
CA GLY A 255 -25.39 -17.08 1.01
C GLY A 255 -25.66 -16.88 -0.49
N VAL A 256 -24.62 -17.04 -1.32
CA VAL A 256 -24.79 -17.35 -2.74
C VAL A 256 -24.47 -18.84 -2.95
N PRO A 257 -25.40 -19.67 -3.45
CA PRO A 257 -25.18 -21.10 -3.51
C PRO A 257 -24.30 -21.44 -4.70
N PHE A 258 -23.03 -21.80 -4.44
CA PHE A 258 -22.27 -22.64 -5.37
C PHE A 258 -21.53 -23.75 -4.63
N ILE A 259 -21.40 -24.87 -5.33
CA ILE A 259 -21.28 -26.23 -4.82
C ILE A 259 -19.84 -26.53 -4.36
N GLY A 260 -19.69 -26.83 -3.06
CA GLY A 260 -18.47 -27.38 -2.47
C GLY A 260 -18.16 -26.79 -1.11
N ARG A 261 -18.66 -27.41 -0.03
CA ARG A 261 -18.29 -27.04 1.34
C ARG A 261 -16.80 -27.35 1.56
N LEU A 262 -15.98 -26.32 1.75
CA LEU A 262 -14.72 -26.43 2.47
C LEU A 262 -14.79 -25.50 3.68
N SER A 263 -14.94 -26.12 4.85
CA SER A 263 -14.86 -25.46 6.14
C SER A 263 -13.39 -25.19 6.46
N PHE A 264 -12.98 -23.93 6.59
CA PHE A 264 -11.66 -23.55 7.11
C PHE A 264 -11.74 -23.43 8.64
N PRO A 265 -11.02 -24.24 9.43
CA PRO A 265 -10.97 -24.09 10.88
C PRO A 265 -9.82 -23.18 11.28
N GLY A 266 -10.09 -22.12 12.05
CA GLY A 266 -9.04 -21.32 12.67
C GLY A 266 -9.56 -20.04 13.30
N GLN A 267 -9.90 -20.08 14.60
CA GLN A 267 -9.98 -18.86 15.41
C GLN A 267 -8.55 -18.32 15.55
N ARG A 268 -8.25 -17.18 14.91
CA ARG A 268 -6.98 -16.47 15.11
C ARG A 268 -6.95 -15.92 16.53
N LYS A 269 -5.83 -16.12 17.22
CA LYS A 269 -5.62 -15.65 18.60
C LYS A 269 -5.15 -14.20 18.59
N GLU A 270 -5.50 -13.52 19.68
CA GLU A 270 -5.29 -12.13 20.15
C GLU A 270 -3.88 -11.48 20.00
N TYR A 271 -3.05 -11.89 19.03
CA TYR A 271 -1.71 -11.33 18.78
C TYR A 271 -1.46 -10.96 17.30
N ASP A 272 -2.49 -10.74 16.49
CA ASP A 272 -2.39 -10.19 15.12
C ASP A 272 -2.31 -8.66 15.13
N SER A 273 -1.38 -8.16 15.93
CA SER A 273 -1.08 -6.74 15.95
C SER A 273 -0.02 -6.48 14.88
N PHE A 274 -0.24 -5.44 14.06
CA PHE A 274 0.78 -4.80 13.25
C PHE A 274 1.82 -4.20 14.21
N VAL A 275 2.59 -5.07 14.87
CA VAL A 275 3.48 -4.79 15.99
C VAL A 275 4.81 -5.42 15.63
N LEU A 276 5.50 -4.73 14.72
CA LEU A 276 6.86 -4.34 15.06
C LEU A 276 6.75 -3.51 16.34
N CYS A 277 6.94 -4.15 17.50
CA CYS A 277 6.98 -3.57 18.86
C CYS A 277 6.65 -2.06 18.92
N ALA A 278 5.36 -1.73 18.88
CA ALA A 278 4.84 -0.38 19.10
C ALA A 278 5.17 0.19 20.49
N SER A 279 5.86 -0.56 21.35
CA SER A 279 6.34 -0.04 22.63
C SER A 279 7.68 0.70 22.54
N ASP A 280 8.50 0.53 21.49
CA ASP A 280 9.90 1.02 21.51
C ASP A 280 10.50 1.57 20.19
N THR A 281 9.80 1.64 19.04
CA THR A 281 10.48 1.80 17.72
C THR A 281 10.04 2.95 16.78
N GLY A 282 9.37 4.01 17.24
CA GLY A 282 9.26 5.27 16.48
C GLY A 282 8.03 5.50 15.57
N TYR A 283 7.13 4.52 15.42
CA TYR A 283 5.89 4.64 14.61
C TYR A 283 4.87 5.64 15.15
N ILE A 284 4.43 5.45 16.41
CA ILE A 284 3.52 6.37 17.09
C ILE A 284 4.19 7.75 17.27
N PRO A 285 5.47 7.83 17.70
CA PRO A 285 6.21 9.09 17.71
C PRO A 285 6.28 9.81 16.35
N PHE A 286 6.32 9.08 15.22
CA PHE A 286 6.36 9.68 13.89
C PHE A 286 5.06 10.45 13.57
N PHE A 287 3.90 9.81 13.73
CA PHE A 287 2.62 10.48 13.47
C PHE A 287 2.36 11.61 14.47
N ASP A 288 2.57 11.38 15.77
CA ASP A 288 2.35 12.40 16.80
C ASP A 288 3.26 13.62 16.58
N GLN A 289 4.55 13.42 16.25
CA GLN A 289 5.47 14.55 16.02
C GLN A 289 5.16 15.36 14.77
N VAL A 290 4.57 14.75 13.72
CA VAL A 290 4.24 15.48 12.49
C VAL A 290 2.87 16.15 12.61
N VAL A 291 1.89 15.45 13.17
CA VAL A 291 0.53 15.98 13.35
C VAL A 291 0.50 17.08 14.42
N ASP A 292 1.20 16.93 15.55
CA ASP A 292 1.19 17.93 16.63
C ASP A 292 2.07 19.15 16.35
N ARG A 293 3.00 19.08 15.39
CA ARG A 293 3.76 20.27 14.93
C ARG A 293 2.99 21.13 13.94
N GLY A 294 1.83 20.66 13.47
CA GLY A 294 0.93 21.38 12.55
C GLY A 294 -0.22 22.14 13.21
N GLY A 295 -0.21 22.31 14.54
CA GLY A 295 -1.20 23.09 15.31
C GLY A 295 -0.74 24.50 15.67
#